data_AF-A0AAU1VRS9-F1
#
_entry.id   AF-A0AAU1VRS9-F1
#
_cell.length_a   1.000
_cell.length_b   1.000
_cell.length_c   1.000
_cell.angle_alpha   90.00
_cell.angle_beta   90.00
_cell.angle_gamma   90.00
#
_symmetry.space_group_name_H-M   'P 1'
#
loop_
_entity.id
_entity.type
_entity.pdbx_description
1 polymer ?
#
loop_
_entity_poly.entity_id
_entity_poly.type
_entity_poly.pdbx_seq_one_letter_code
_entity_poly.pdbx_strand_id
1 'polypeptide(L)'
;MEELAEAGGRIVKREASGRETEKWPIRVAAARRSGKIPATKELHAGWCRDGYEICLVDAPAWRLAVLSPVAIPARLPTPHPVVRALQAHPQPMALTKAVQSRAFRLIHALLTASQRLGFTSAFGSAESAPAPHRRRNGPPHFTITAQGQRCDFLILQEQDRTDHIPTKKELADSEKHSWAKIPRYDHSPAERLRICISGGLPHRAGEWADTTSRPLEDQLAEIVQEVGLRGEAAERKRLADLEAAREKRLQWEAATQRAKIDFAEAARVQHLEAQEQAWRRAAGLAEYVDALRLHAETLATGPERDGAEAWIAWAADHVERLNPLNGTLRLPDIPEPRANDLQPFLHGWNPYGPGY
;
A
#
# COMPACT_ATOMS: atom_id res chain seq x y z
N MET A 1 -31.68 9.67 5.22
CA MET A 1 -31.14 10.96 5.69
C MET A 1 -31.75 11.30 7.03
N GLU A 2 -33.08 11.27 7.15
CA GLU A 2 -33.80 11.40 8.43
C GLU A 2 -33.32 10.38 9.48
N GLU A 3 -33.37 9.08 9.17
CA GLU A 3 -32.82 8.02 10.05
C GLU A 3 -31.35 8.26 10.45
N LEU A 4 -30.56 8.82 9.55
CA LEU A 4 -29.14 9.06 9.80
C LEU A 4 -28.91 10.31 10.66
N ALA A 5 -29.78 11.32 10.56
CA ALA A 5 -29.79 12.47 11.44
C ALA A 5 -30.27 12.09 12.86
N GLU A 6 -31.29 11.24 12.96
CA GLU A 6 -31.80 10.68 14.23
C GLU A 6 -30.75 9.85 14.96
N ALA A 7 -29.95 9.07 14.22
CA ALA A 7 -28.86 8.28 14.76
C ALA A 7 -27.56 9.06 15.02
N GLY A 8 -27.61 10.39 15.08
CA GLY A 8 -26.44 11.23 15.37
C GLY A 8 -25.37 11.22 14.26
N GLY A 9 -25.77 10.93 13.02
CA GLY A 9 -24.89 10.97 11.85
C GLY A 9 -24.21 9.64 11.50
N ARG A 10 -24.47 8.53 12.22
CA ARG A 10 -23.86 7.22 11.95
C ARG A 10 -24.87 6.09 12.13
N ILE A 11 -24.99 5.24 11.12
CA ILE A 11 -25.78 4.00 11.19
C ILE A 11 -24.99 2.82 10.65
N VAL A 12 -25.18 1.65 11.26
CA VAL A 12 -24.66 0.37 10.74
C VAL A 12 -25.84 -0.52 10.39
N LYS A 13 -25.92 -0.92 9.12
CA LYS A 13 -26.98 -1.78 8.60
C LYS A 13 -26.44 -3.19 8.47
N ARG A 14 -26.88 -4.08 9.37
CA ARG A 14 -26.59 -5.51 9.29
C ARG A 14 -27.23 -6.08 8.02
N GLU A 15 -26.49 -6.94 7.33
CA GLU A 15 -27.00 -7.59 6.12
C GLU A 15 -28.08 -8.61 6.51
N ALA A 16 -29.29 -8.45 5.97
CA ALA A 16 -30.35 -9.45 6.14
C ALA A 16 -30.14 -10.57 5.11
N SER A 17 -30.10 -11.83 5.56
CA SER A 17 -30.03 -12.99 4.66
C SER A 17 -31.39 -13.24 3.99
N GLY A 18 -31.48 -13.12 2.66
CA GLY A 18 -32.71 -13.41 1.90
C GLY A 18 -32.74 -12.80 0.49
N ARG A 19 -33.80 -13.10 -0.30
CA ARG A 19 -34.02 -12.58 -1.67
C ARG A 19 -34.26 -11.06 -1.74
N GLU A 20 -34.56 -10.42 -0.62
CA GLU A 20 -34.75 -8.97 -0.48
C GLU A 20 -33.55 -8.30 0.22
N THR A 21 -32.33 -8.63 -0.19
CA THR A 21 -31.13 -7.96 0.35
C THR A 21 -31.16 -6.49 -0.09
N GLU A 22 -31.42 -5.58 0.85
CA GLU A 22 -31.36 -4.15 0.57
C GLU A 22 -29.94 -3.78 0.13
N LYS A 23 -29.79 -3.39 -1.14
CA LYS A 23 -28.49 -3.00 -1.71
C LYS A 23 -28.12 -1.58 -1.25
N TRP A 24 -27.67 -1.48 0.00
CA TRP A 24 -27.22 -0.22 0.60
C TRP A 24 -26.20 0.56 -0.24
N PRO A 25 -25.22 -0.08 -0.94
CA PRO A 25 -24.35 0.65 -1.87
C PRO A 25 -25.10 1.43 -2.95
N ILE A 26 -26.18 0.85 -3.50
CA ILE A 26 -27.01 1.50 -4.54
C ILE A 26 -27.79 2.66 -3.94
N ARG A 27 -28.33 2.50 -2.73
CA ARG A 27 -29.07 3.56 -2.03
C ARG A 27 -28.15 4.74 -1.66
N VAL A 28 -26.95 4.47 -1.18
CA VAL A 28 -25.95 5.51 -0.91
C VAL A 28 -25.56 6.24 -2.19
N ALA A 29 -25.32 5.50 -3.29
CA ALA A 29 -25.04 6.09 -4.59
C ALA A 29 -26.20 6.96 -5.10
N ALA A 30 -27.45 6.53 -4.90
CA ALA A 30 -28.64 7.32 -5.23
C ALA A 30 -28.77 8.57 -4.35
N ALA A 31 -28.52 8.45 -3.04
CA ALA A 31 -28.53 9.59 -2.11
C ALA A 31 -27.53 10.67 -2.54
N ARG A 32 -26.29 10.28 -2.90
CA ARG A 32 -25.26 11.18 -3.44
C ARG A 32 -25.70 11.92 -4.71
N ARG A 33 -26.48 11.27 -5.59
CA ARG A 33 -27.02 11.90 -6.81
C ARG A 33 -28.27 12.76 -6.58
N SER A 34 -29.00 12.52 -5.48
CA SER A 34 -30.31 13.14 -5.24
C SER A 34 -30.27 14.58 -4.70
N GLY A 35 -29.08 15.11 -4.36
CA GLY A 35 -28.95 16.44 -3.75
C GLY A 35 -29.46 16.55 -2.30
N LYS A 36 -29.87 15.43 -1.69
CA LYS A 36 -30.44 15.38 -0.34
C LYS A 36 -29.41 15.43 0.80
N ILE A 37 -28.12 15.50 0.47
CA ILE A 37 -27.05 15.62 1.45
C ILE A 37 -26.82 17.11 1.70
N PRO A 38 -26.86 17.60 2.96
CA PRO A 38 -26.56 19.00 3.26
C PRO A 38 -25.20 19.41 2.70
N ALA A 39 -25.10 20.62 2.13
CA ALA A 39 -23.87 21.09 1.49
C ALA A 39 -22.65 21.10 2.42
N THR A 40 -22.87 21.24 3.73
CA THR A 40 -21.84 21.24 4.77
C THR A 40 -21.40 19.84 5.22
N LYS A 41 -21.96 18.78 4.64
CA LYS A 41 -21.75 17.39 5.08
C LYS A 41 -21.36 16.48 3.93
N GLU A 42 -20.70 15.36 4.27
CA GLU A 42 -20.32 14.31 3.34
C GLU A 42 -20.82 12.95 3.79
N LEU A 43 -21.36 12.17 2.85
CA LEU A 43 -21.83 10.82 3.11
C LEU A 43 -20.74 9.80 2.80
N HIS A 44 -20.15 9.22 3.84
CA HIS A 44 -19.23 8.09 3.78
C HIS A 44 -20.00 6.78 3.97
N ALA A 45 -19.59 5.74 3.25
CA ALA A 45 -20.15 4.42 3.45
C ALA A 45 -19.14 3.33 3.08
N GLY A 46 -19.18 2.22 3.79
CA GLY A 46 -18.25 1.12 3.62
C GLY A 46 -18.69 -0.13 4.37
N TRP A 47 -18.05 -1.24 4.03
CA TRP A 47 -18.25 -2.49 4.78
C TRP A 47 -17.38 -2.47 6.03
N CYS A 48 -17.99 -2.85 7.15
CA CYS A 48 -17.33 -3.10 8.43
C CYS A 48 -17.65 -4.52 8.90
N ARG A 49 -17.03 -4.94 10.00
CA ARG A 49 -17.27 -6.27 10.60
C ARG A 49 -18.75 -6.54 10.91
N ASP A 50 -19.50 -5.49 11.24
CA ASP A 50 -20.88 -5.58 11.71
C ASP A 50 -21.93 -5.27 10.63
N GLY A 51 -21.51 -5.10 9.36
CA GLY A 51 -22.40 -4.83 8.22
C GLY A 51 -21.98 -3.62 7.40
N TYR A 52 -22.96 -2.97 6.76
CA TYR A 52 -22.72 -1.79 5.93
C TYR A 52 -22.88 -0.51 6.76
N GLU A 53 -21.76 0.16 7.00
CA GLU A 53 -21.71 1.41 7.75
C GLU A 53 -21.96 2.61 6.82
N ILE A 54 -22.77 3.56 7.30
CA ILE A 54 -23.06 4.82 6.62
C ILE A 54 -22.89 5.96 7.64
N CYS A 55 -22.05 6.93 7.31
CA CYS A 55 -21.71 8.07 8.17
C CYS A 55 -21.89 9.38 7.41
N LEU A 56 -22.45 10.39 8.07
CA LEU A 56 -22.51 11.77 7.60
C LEU A 56 -21.54 12.60 8.42
N VAL A 57 -20.41 12.93 7.83
CA VAL A 57 -19.33 13.69 8.46
C VAL A 57 -19.38 15.14 8.00
N ASP A 58 -18.77 16.05 8.74
CA ASP A 58 -18.59 17.42 8.28
C ASP A 58 -17.69 17.47 7.06
N ALA A 59 -18.13 18.24 6.05
CA ALA A 59 -17.31 18.50 4.89
C ALA A 59 -16.06 19.28 5.32
N PRO A 60 -14.87 18.91 4.84
CA PRO A 60 -13.65 19.59 5.18
C PRO A 60 -13.68 21.02 4.64
N ALA A 61 -13.02 21.94 5.34
CA ALA A 61 -13.06 23.36 5.03
C ALA A 61 -12.67 23.67 3.57
N TRP A 62 -11.70 22.94 3.01
CA TRP A 62 -11.27 23.11 1.62
C TRP A 62 -12.38 22.81 0.60
N ARG A 63 -13.37 21.97 0.94
CA ARG A 63 -14.48 21.62 0.04
C ARG A 63 -15.52 22.73 -0.02
N LEU A 64 -15.73 23.42 1.10
CA LEU A 64 -16.66 24.53 1.25
C LEU A 64 -16.06 25.89 0.86
N ALA A 65 -14.74 25.96 0.70
CA ALA A 65 -14.05 27.17 0.31
C ALA A 65 -14.50 27.65 -1.07
N VAL A 66 -14.83 28.94 -1.16
CA VAL A 66 -15.05 29.63 -2.44
C VAL A 66 -13.69 29.84 -3.10
N LEU A 67 -13.50 29.25 -4.28
CA LEU A 67 -12.24 29.33 -5.00
C LEU A 67 -12.24 30.54 -5.93
N SER A 68 -11.16 31.32 -5.89
CA SER A 68 -10.94 32.41 -6.86
C SER A 68 -10.84 31.83 -8.28
N PRO A 69 -11.64 32.32 -9.23
CA PRO A 69 -11.58 31.83 -10.62
C PRO A 69 -10.18 31.99 -11.23
N VAL A 70 -9.77 31.00 -12.02
CA VAL A 70 -8.51 31.07 -12.75
C VAL A 70 -8.71 31.92 -14.01
N ALA A 71 -7.94 33.00 -14.14
CA ALA A 71 -8.02 33.87 -15.31
C ALA A 71 -7.50 33.15 -16.57
N ILE A 72 -8.33 33.11 -17.62
CA ILE A 72 -8.01 32.45 -18.89
C ILE A 72 -7.81 33.52 -19.95
N PRO A 73 -6.59 33.62 -20.54
CA PRO A 73 -6.33 34.65 -21.53
C PRO A 73 -7.09 34.34 -22.83
N ALA A 74 -7.58 35.38 -23.52
CA ALA A 74 -8.28 35.22 -24.79
C ALA A 74 -7.37 34.73 -25.93
N ARG A 75 -6.08 35.06 -25.85
CA ARG A 75 -5.03 34.70 -26.81
C ARG A 75 -3.76 34.29 -26.06
N LEU A 76 -2.91 33.49 -26.71
CA LEU A 76 -1.65 33.00 -26.14
C LEU A 76 -0.44 33.58 -26.88
N PRO A 77 -0.05 34.85 -26.64
CA PRO A 77 1.12 35.44 -27.29
C PRO A 77 2.42 34.77 -26.81
N THR A 78 2.47 34.36 -25.55
CA THR A 78 3.60 33.61 -24.96
C THR A 78 3.06 32.36 -24.28
N PRO A 79 2.86 31.26 -25.03
CA PRO A 79 2.37 30.01 -24.45
C PRO A 79 3.33 29.45 -23.41
N HIS A 80 2.76 28.75 -22.44
CA HIS A 80 3.55 28.01 -21.45
C HIS A 80 4.43 26.96 -22.18
N PRO A 81 5.66 26.64 -21.73
CA PRO A 81 6.56 25.71 -22.43
C PRO A 81 5.93 24.37 -22.80
N VAL A 82 5.13 23.79 -21.90
CA VAL A 82 4.36 22.55 -22.16
C VAL A 82 3.32 22.74 -23.26
N VAL A 83 2.63 23.89 -23.29
CA VAL A 83 1.65 24.21 -24.34
C VAL A 83 2.35 24.39 -25.69
N ARG A 84 3.51 25.05 -25.71
CA ARG A 84 4.33 25.18 -26.92
C ARG A 84 4.79 23.82 -27.44
N ALA A 85 5.19 22.90 -26.54
CA ALA A 85 5.54 21.53 -26.91
C ALA A 85 4.33 20.79 -27.51
N LEU A 86 3.17 20.85 -26.85
CA LEU A 86 1.92 20.27 -27.37
C LEU A 86 1.57 20.83 -28.76
N GLN A 87 1.69 22.14 -28.97
CA GLN A 87 1.41 22.81 -30.25
C GLN A 87 2.33 22.38 -31.39
N ALA A 88 3.53 21.89 -31.10
CA ALA A 88 4.48 21.42 -32.10
C ALA A 88 4.10 20.06 -32.70
N HIS A 89 3.18 19.32 -32.09
CA HIS A 89 2.71 18.04 -32.63
C HIS A 89 1.77 18.24 -33.82
N PRO A 90 1.87 17.41 -34.88
CA PRO A 90 0.99 17.51 -36.06
C PRO A 90 -0.50 17.38 -35.72
N GLN A 91 -0.84 16.48 -34.79
CA GLN A 91 -2.20 16.24 -34.32
C GLN A 91 -2.25 16.25 -32.78
N PRO A 92 -2.24 17.45 -32.16
CA PRO A 92 -2.10 17.58 -30.72
C PRO A 92 -3.29 16.95 -29.99
N MET A 93 -3.01 15.96 -29.15
CA MET A 93 -4.00 15.27 -28.29
C MET A 93 -5.16 14.62 -29.08
N ALA A 94 -4.97 14.38 -30.39
CA ALA A 94 -6.01 13.96 -31.33
C ALA A 94 -7.28 14.83 -31.38
N LEU A 95 -7.20 16.09 -30.96
CA LEU A 95 -8.35 17.01 -30.94
C LEU A 95 -8.65 17.59 -32.33
N THR A 96 -9.92 17.86 -32.64
CA THR A 96 -10.29 18.60 -33.85
C THR A 96 -9.88 20.07 -33.77
N LYS A 97 -9.70 20.73 -34.92
CA LYS A 97 -9.29 22.13 -34.99
C LYS A 97 -10.23 23.09 -34.25
N ALA A 98 -11.52 22.77 -34.18
CA ALA A 98 -12.53 23.58 -33.49
C ALA A 98 -12.24 23.77 -31.99
N VAL A 99 -11.70 22.75 -31.31
CA VAL A 99 -11.48 22.80 -29.84
C VAL A 99 -10.03 23.02 -29.44
N GLN A 100 -9.06 22.87 -30.36
CA GLN A 100 -7.61 22.98 -30.06
C GLN A 100 -7.25 24.31 -29.39
N SER A 101 -7.70 25.44 -29.94
CA SER A 101 -7.40 26.77 -29.38
C SER A 101 -7.92 26.92 -27.94
N ARG A 102 -9.13 26.42 -27.68
CA ARG A 102 -9.73 26.43 -26.33
C ARG A 102 -8.96 25.53 -25.38
N ALA A 103 -8.62 24.31 -25.80
CA ALA A 103 -7.83 23.37 -25.00
C ALA A 103 -6.47 23.97 -24.59
N PHE A 104 -5.75 24.61 -25.51
CA PHE A 104 -4.46 25.24 -25.18
C PHE A 104 -4.59 26.38 -24.17
N ARG A 105 -5.67 27.18 -24.25
CA ARG A 105 -5.93 28.26 -23.29
C ARG A 105 -6.23 27.71 -21.89
N LEU A 106 -7.04 26.66 -21.80
CA LEU A 106 -7.33 25.95 -20.54
C LEU A 106 -6.04 25.38 -19.92
N ILE A 107 -5.23 24.66 -20.71
CA ILE A 107 -3.96 24.08 -20.23
C ILE A 107 -3.00 25.18 -19.80
N HIS A 108 -2.85 26.27 -20.57
CA HIS A 108 -1.98 27.38 -20.20
C HIS A 108 -2.39 28.01 -18.88
N ALA A 109 -3.69 28.30 -18.70
CA ALA A 109 -4.22 28.90 -17.49
C ALA A 109 -4.03 27.99 -16.28
N LEU A 110 -4.32 26.70 -16.43
CA LEU A 110 -4.09 25.67 -15.42
C LEU A 110 -2.62 25.62 -14.99
N LEU A 111 -1.70 25.48 -15.94
CA LEU A 111 -0.27 25.38 -15.66
C LEU A 111 0.28 26.64 -15.00
N THR A 112 -0.13 27.81 -15.48
CA THR A 112 0.30 29.09 -14.91
C THR A 112 -0.23 29.26 -13.48
N ALA A 113 -1.47 28.86 -13.21
CA ALA A 113 -2.04 28.90 -11.87
C ALA A 113 -1.32 27.92 -10.92
N SER A 114 -1.03 26.70 -11.38
CA SER A 114 -0.26 25.71 -10.62
C SER A 114 1.18 26.19 -10.33
N GLN A 115 1.84 26.84 -11.29
CA GLN A 115 3.18 27.41 -11.08
C GLN A 115 3.21 28.51 -10.01
N ARG A 116 2.17 29.34 -9.93
CA ARG A 116 2.05 30.36 -8.86
C ARG A 116 1.95 29.74 -7.47
N LEU A 117 1.50 28.49 -7.37
CA LEU A 117 1.48 27.71 -6.12
C LEU A 117 2.79 26.94 -5.87
N GLY A 118 3.81 27.13 -6.71
CA GLY A 118 5.09 26.44 -6.60
C GLY A 118 5.09 25.02 -7.17
N PHE A 119 4.05 24.60 -7.89
CA PHE A 119 4.01 23.27 -8.51
C PHE A 119 4.84 23.27 -9.80
N THR A 120 5.49 22.15 -10.09
CA THR A 120 6.26 21.99 -11.33
C THR A 120 5.43 21.27 -12.37
N SER A 121 5.74 21.50 -13.65
CA SER A 121 5.01 20.87 -14.75
C SER A 121 5.95 20.37 -15.83
N ALA A 122 5.64 19.23 -16.43
CA ALA A 122 6.41 18.66 -17.52
C ALA A 122 5.52 18.26 -18.69
N PHE A 123 6.10 18.27 -19.90
CA PHE A 123 5.45 17.74 -21.09
C PHE A 123 5.39 16.21 -21.01
N GLY A 124 4.27 15.63 -21.40
CA GLY A 124 4.06 14.18 -21.41
C GLY A 124 4.26 13.60 -22.81
N SER A 125 4.38 12.27 -22.92
CA SER A 125 4.69 11.59 -24.18
C SER A 125 3.45 11.20 -25.00
N ALA A 126 2.23 11.42 -24.49
CA ALA A 126 1.04 11.03 -25.23
C ALA A 126 0.74 11.98 -26.39
N GLU A 127 0.70 11.43 -27.60
CA GLU A 127 0.21 12.12 -28.80
C GLU A 127 -1.32 12.17 -28.85
N SER A 128 -1.97 11.15 -28.28
CA SER A 128 -3.43 11.02 -28.17
C SER A 128 -3.83 10.33 -26.86
N ALA A 129 -5.07 10.55 -26.44
CA ALA A 129 -5.58 9.92 -25.23
C ALA A 129 -5.70 8.39 -25.41
N PRO A 130 -5.17 7.58 -24.47
CA PRO A 130 -5.32 6.14 -24.50
C PRO A 130 -6.79 5.68 -24.49
N ALA A 131 -7.02 4.44 -24.94
CA ALA A 131 -8.32 3.79 -24.84
C ALA A 131 -8.84 3.83 -23.38
N PRO A 132 -10.17 3.96 -23.14
CA PRO A 132 -10.74 4.21 -21.81
C PRO A 132 -10.18 3.32 -20.69
N HIS A 133 -10.07 2.00 -20.95
CA HIS A 133 -9.57 1.01 -19.99
C HIS A 133 -8.07 1.14 -19.66
N ARG A 134 -7.29 1.88 -20.44
CA ARG A 134 -5.85 2.11 -20.23
C ARG A 134 -5.51 3.51 -19.75
N ARG A 135 -6.47 4.44 -19.68
CA ARG A 135 -6.21 5.86 -19.37
C ARG A 135 -5.53 6.07 -18.02
N ARG A 136 -5.87 5.25 -17.01
CA ARG A 136 -5.31 5.37 -15.66
C ARG A 136 -3.79 5.21 -15.61
N ASN A 137 -3.24 4.33 -16.45
CA ASN A 137 -1.82 3.97 -16.46
C ASN A 137 -1.15 4.29 -17.80
N GLY A 138 -1.84 5.03 -18.67
CA GLY A 138 -1.33 5.38 -19.99
C GLY A 138 -0.44 6.61 -19.93
N PRO A 139 0.32 6.88 -21.01
CA PRO A 139 1.12 8.09 -21.09
C PRO A 139 0.21 9.33 -20.98
N PRO A 140 0.60 10.37 -20.22
CA PRO A 140 -0.16 11.62 -20.12
C PRO A 140 0.22 12.61 -21.23
N HIS A 141 -0.64 13.60 -21.49
CA HIS A 141 -0.31 14.74 -22.35
C HIS A 141 0.66 15.71 -21.65
N PHE A 142 0.49 15.89 -20.34
CA PHE A 142 1.39 16.65 -19.48
C PHE A 142 1.21 16.23 -18.03
N THR A 143 2.11 16.69 -17.17
CA THR A 143 2.07 16.39 -15.74
C THR A 143 2.21 17.66 -14.92
N ILE A 144 1.64 17.63 -13.71
CA ILE A 144 1.85 18.64 -12.67
C ILE A 144 2.27 17.91 -11.40
N THR A 145 3.33 18.38 -10.74
CA THR A 145 3.86 17.77 -9.52
C THR A 145 3.74 18.76 -8.36
N ALA A 146 3.04 18.34 -7.30
CA ALA A 146 2.85 19.09 -6.07
C ALA A 146 3.37 18.26 -4.89
N GLN A 147 4.28 18.81 -4.07
CA GLN A 147 4.91 18.13 -2.93
C GLN A 147 5.46 16.72 -3.28
N GLY A 148 6.03 16.55 -4.47
CA GLY A 148 6.54 15.26 -4.95
C GLY A 148 5.47 14.29 -5.48
N GLN A 149 4.18 14.58 -5.29
CA GLN A 149 3.09 13.85 -5.94
C GLN A 149 2.93 14.28 -7.39
N ARG A 150 3.27 13.38 -8.30
CA ARG A 150 3.01 13.55 -9.73
C ARG A 150 1.55 13.29 -10.05
N CYS A 151 0.91 14.25 -10.71
CA CYS A 151 -0.43 14.15 -11.27
C CYS A 151 -0.35 14.17 -12.80
N ASP A 152 -0.96 13.17 -13.43
CA ASP A 152 -0.89 12.92 -14.86
C ASP A 152 -2.18 13.41 -15.52
N PHE A 153 -2.07 14.25 -16.56
CA PHE A 153 -3.20 14.89 -17.22
C PHE A 153 -3.44 14.35 -18.63
N LEU A 154 -4.71 14.06 -18.92
CA LEU A 154 -5.22 13.76 -20.25
C LEU A 154 -6.33 14.74 -20.61
N ILE A 155 -6.32 15.20 -21.86
CA ILE A 155 -7.33 16.10 -22.42
C ILE A 155 -8.04 15.36 -23.53
N LEU A 156 -9.36 15.31 -23.48
CA LEU A 156 -10.17 14.55 -24.41
C LEU A 156 -11.25 15.43 -25.01
N GLN A 157 -11.58 15.16 -26.26
CA GLN A 157 -12.79 15.66 -26.89
C GLN A 157 -13.89 14.61 -26.71
N GLU A 158 -15.04 15.03 -26.21
CA GLU A 158 -16.19 14.14 -26.16
C GLU A 158 -16.73 13.88 -27.58
N GLN A 159 -17.47 12.78 -27.71
CA GLN A 159 -18.14 12.44 -28.95
C GLN A 159 -19.63 12.43 -28.72
N ASP A 160 -20.37 13.03 -29.65
CA ASP A 160 -21.80 12.86 -29.73
C ASP A 160 -22.10 11.53 -30.41
N ARG A 161 -23.15 10.87 -29.92
CA ARG A 161 -23.57 9.55 -30.38
C ARG A 161 -24.95 9.68 -31.00
N THR A 162 -25.04 9.39 -32.29
CA THR A 162 -26.31 9.34 -33.03
C THR A 162 -26.60 7.91 -33.46
N ASP A 163 -27.88 7.54 -33.56
CA ASP A 163 -28.24 6.23 -34.11
C ASP A 163 -27.72 6.12 -35.54
N HIS A 164 -26.99 5.04 -35.82
CA HIS A 164 -26.40 4.80 -37.13
C HIS A 164 -27.50 4.47 -38.12
N ILE A 165 -27.48 5.11 -39.29
CA ILE A 165 -28.39 4.81 -40.39
C ILE A 165 -27.65 3.86 -41.34
N PRO A 166 -28.04 2.57 -41.40
CA PRO A 166 -27.34 1.59 -42.21
C PRO A 166 -27.30 2.01 -43.69
N THR A 167 -26.11 1.99 -44.28
CA THR A 167 -25.99 2.24 -45.72
C THR A 167 -26.49 1.03 -46.52
N LYS A 168 -26.91 1.26 -47.77
CA LYS A 168 -27.32 0.17 -48.68
C LYS A 168 -26.24 -0.91 -48.84
N LYS A 169 -24.97 -0.51 -48.74
CA LYS A 169 -23.82 -1.42 -48.80
C LYS A 169 -23.70 -2.29 -47.55
N GLU A 170 -23.85 -1.70 -46.36
CA GLU A 170 -23.79 -2.44 -45.09
C GLU A 170 -24.97 -3.41 -44.92
N LEU A 171 -26.15 -3.04 -45.42
CA LEU A 171 -27.31 -3.95 -45.49
C LEU A 171 -27.02 -5.14 -46.42
N ALA A 172 -26.53 -4.89 -47.63
CA ALA A 172 -26.17 -5.95 -48.58
C ALA A 172 -25.03 -6.86 -48.06
N ASP A 173 -24.03 -6.29 -47.39
CA ASP A 173 -22.94 -7.04 -46.79
C ASP A 173 -23.41 -7.86 -45.57
N SER A 174 -24.32 -7.32 -44.74
CA SER A 174 -24.93 -8.04 -43.62
C SER A 174 -25.83 -9.19 -44.06
N GLU A 175 -26.53 -9.06 -45.19
CA GLU A 175 -27.32 -10.14 -45.79
C GLU A 175 -26.43 -11.24 -46.37
N LYS A 176 -25.29 -10.86 -46.97
CA LYS A 176 -24.34 -11.80 -47.58
C LYS A 176 -23.43 -12.50 -46.56
N HIS A 177 -23.14 -11.84 -45.44
CA HIS A 177 -22.19 -12.31 -44.44
C HIS A 177 -22.80 -12.23 -43.03
N SER A 178 -23.18 -13.38 -42.47
CA SER A 178 -23.80 -13.47 -41.13
C SER A 178 -22.93 -12.94 -39.97
N TRP A 179 -21.63 -12.75 -40.19
CA TRP A 179 -20.70 -12.15 -39.22
C TRP A 179 -20.57 -10.63 -39.34
N ALA A 180 -21.06 -10.02 -40.44
CA ALA A 180 -20.99 -8.58 -40.64
C ALA A 180 -22.04 -7.88 -39.76
N LYS A 181 -21.57 -7.19 -38.71
CA LYS A 181 -22.42 -6.43 -37.80
C LYS A 181 -22.44 -4.96 -38.19
N ILE A 182 -23.63 -4.46 -38.46
CA ILE A 182 -23.85 -3.04 -38.69
C ILE A 182 -23.69 -2.31 -37.34
N PRO A 183 -22.85 -1.27 -37.25
CA PRO A 183 -22.73 -0.46 -36.04
C PRO A 183 -24.08 0.08 -35.61
N ARG A 184 -24.33 0.15 -34.30
CA ARG A 184 -25.57 0.73 -33.78
C ARG A 184 -25.56 2.25 -33.79
N TYR A 185 -24.37 2.85 -33.70
CA TYR A 185 -24.22 4.30 -33.54
C TYR A 185 -23.10 4.85 -34.40
N ASP A 186 -23.32 6.07 -34.88
CA ASP A 186 -22.29 6.94 -35.44
C ASP A 186 -21.77 7.87 -34.35
N HIS A 187 -20.46 8.14 -34.42
CA HIS A 187 -19.75 8.97 -33.46
C HIS A 187 -19.17 10.20 -34.15
N SER A 188 -19.58 11.39 -33.73
CA SER A 188 -19.06 12.65 -34.23
C SER A 188 -18.37 13.42 -33.10
N PRO A 189 -17.27 14.14 -33.37
CA PRO A 189 -16.56 14.91 -32.36
C PRO A 189 -17.40 16.10 -31.89
N ALA A 190 -17.66 16.19 -30.59
CA ALA A 190 -18.38 17.29 -29.97
C ALA A 190 -17.43 18.46 -29.65
N GLU A 191 -17.95 19.66 -29.42
CA GLU A 191 -17.13 20.80 -28.96
C GLU A 191 -16.79 20.75 -27.45
N ARG A 192 -17.29 19.73 -26.75
CA ARG A 192 -17.08 19.50 -25.32
C ARG A 192 -15.73 18.83 -25.08
N LEU A 193 -15.02 19.34 -24.08
CA LEU A 193 -13.75 18.81 -23.61
C LEU A 193 -13.91 18.12 -22.25
N ARG A 194 -12.98 17.21 -21.97
CA ARG A 194 -12.84 16.53 -20.68
C ARG A 194 -11.38 16.50 -20.26
N ILE A 195 -11.13 16.76 -18.98
CA ILE A 195 -9.82 16.68 -18.33
C ILE A 195 -9.84 15.50 -17.37
N CYS A 196 -8.94 14.54 -17.57
CA CYS A 196 -8.75 13.41 -16.66
C CYS A 196 -7.42 13.56 -15.91
N ILE A 197 -7.44 13.26 -14.61
CA ILE A 197 -6.28 13.37 -13.71
C ILE A 197 -6.04 12.05 -12.99
N SER A 198 -4.91 11.41 -13.27
CA SER A 198 -4.40 10.25 -12.53
C SER A 198 -3.22 10.62 -11.63
N GLY A 199 -2.79 9.68 -10.78
CA GLY A 199 -1.77 9.89 -9.75
C GLY A 199 -2.37 10.40 -8.43
N GLY A 200 -2.07 9.74 -7.32
CA GLY A 200 -2.69 10.01 -6.01
C GLY A 200 -4.15 9.56 -5.91
N LEU A 201 -4.72 9.64 -4.71
CA LEU A 201 -6.16 9.41 -4.48
C LEU A 201 -6.93 10.71 -4.78
N PRO A 202 -8.06 10.63 -5.50
CA PRO A 202 -8.87 11.81 -5.79
C PRO A 202 -9.55 12.34 -4.52
N HIS A 203 -9.58 13.67 -4.35
CA HIS A 203 -10.24 14.33 -3.22
C HIS A 203 -11.60 14.90 -3.61
N ARG A 204 -11.69 15.57 -4.77
CA ARG A 204 -12.94 16.01 -5.40
C ARG A 204 -13.37 15.03 -6.48
N ALA A 205 -12.55 14.87 -7.51
CA ALA A 205 -12.83 14.04 -8.66
C ALA A 205 -11.54 13.54 -9.33
N GLY A 206 -11.69 12.57 -10.24
CA GLY A 206 -10.63 12.16 -11.16
C GLY A 206 -10.80 12.75 -12.56
N GLU A 207 -11.97 13.31 -12.86
CA GLU A 207 -12.33 13.82 -14.19
C GLU A 207 -13.24 15.05 -14.07
N TRP A 208 -13.05 16.01 -14.97
CA TRP A 208 -13.90 17.18 -15.15
C TRP A 208 -14.29 17.26 -16.61
N ALA A 209 -15.55 17.54 -16.90
CA ALA A 209 -16.07 17.62 -18.26
C ALA A 209 -16.87 18.90 -18.43
N ASP A 210 -16.94 19.38 -19.68
CA ASP A 210 -17.89 20.43 -20.04
C ASP A 210 -19.32 19.95 -19.86
N THR A 211 -20.10 20.79 -19.21
CA THR A 211 -21.55 20.64 -19.12
C THR A 211 -22.21 21.97 -19.46
N THR A 212 -23.47 21.95 -19.85
CA THR A 212 -24.22 23.16 -20.20
C THR A 212 -24.23 24.19 -19.07
N SER A 213 -24.24 23.74 -17.81
CA SER A 213 -24.27 24.60 -16.63
C SER A 213 -22.90 24.87 -16.01
N ARG A 214 -21.89 24.04 -16.29
CA ARG A 214 -20.53 24.19 -15.77
C ARG A 214 -19.51 23.93 -16.89
N PRO A 215 -19.03 24.98 -17.57
CA PRO A 215 -17.92 24.85 -18.49
C PRO A 215 -16.62 24.55 -17.74
N LEU A 216 -15.60 24.01 -18.41
CA LEU A 216 -14.29 23.72 -17.81
C LEU A 216 -13.58 24.98 -17.30
N GLU A 217 -13.85 26.13 -17.91
CA GLU A 217 -13.33 27.44 -17.52
C GLU A 217 -13.60 27.72 -16.03
N ASP A 218 -14.83 27.44 -15.58
CA ASP A 218 -15.27 27.67 -14.19
C ASP A 218 -14.75 26.60 -13.23
N GLN A 219 -14.31 25.45 -13.76
CA GLN A 219 -13.83 24.30 -12.99
C GLN A 219 -12.32 24.33 -12.77
N LEU A 220 -11.57 25.20 -13.45
CA LEU A 220 -10.10 25.24 -13.36
C LEU A 220 -9.57 25.44 -11.95
N ALA A 221 -10.22 26.27 -11.14
CA ALA A 221 -9.80 26.51 -9.77
C ALA A 221 -9.92 25.25 -8.90
N GLU A 222 -10.97 24.45 -9.11
CA GLU A 222 -11.14 23.15 -8.44
C GLU A 222 -10.07 22.15 -8.87
N ILE A 223 -9.70 22.15 -10.16
CA ILE A 223 -8.65 21.29 -10.69
C ILE A 223 -7.29 21.65 -10.08
N VAL A 224 -6.97 22.94 -9.95
CA VAL A 224 -5.74 23.39 -9.30
C VAL A 224 -5.73 22.98 -7.82
N GLN A 225 -6.84 23.17 -7.11
CA GLN A 225 -6.97 22.76 -5.71
C GLN A 225 -6.82 21.24 -5.56
N GLU A 226 -7.41 20.44 -6.45
CA GLU A 226 -7.27 18.98 -6.45
C GLU A 226 -5.80 18.56 -6.49
N VAL A 227 -5.00 19.16 -7.38
CA VAL A 227 -3.56 18.85 -7.48
C VAL A 227 -2.85 19.14 -6.16
N GLY A 228 -3.14 20.28 -5.52
CA GLY A 228 -2.60 20.63 -4.21
C GLY A 228 -3.00 19.61 -3.13
N LEU A 229 -4.28 19.25 -3.06
CA LEU A 229 -4.79 18.26 -2.08
C LEU A 229 -4.13 16.88 -2.26
N ARG A 230 -3.92 16.44 -3.50
CA ARG A 230 -3.19 15.20 -3.78
C ARG A 230 -1.73 15.27 -3.31
N GLY A 231 -1.07 16.42 -3.50
CA GLY A 231 0.27 16.68 -2.99
C GLY A 231 0.36 16.66 -1.47
N GLU A 232 -0.52 17.39 -0.78
CA GLU A 232 -0.61 17.41 0.68
C GLU A 232 -0.87 16.01 1.26
N ALA A 233 -1.77 15.24 0.64
CA ALA A 233 -2.05 13.88 1.07
C ALA A 233 -0.85 12.95 0.90
N ALA A 234 -0.08 13.10 -0.18
CA ALA A 234 1.14 12.33 -0.40
C ALA A 234 2.22 12.68 0.64
N GLU A 235 2.37 13.96 0.98
CA GLU A 235 3.34 14.39 2.00
C GLU A 235 2.94 13.92 3.40
N ARG A 236 1.65 14.05 3.77
CA ARG A 236 1.13 13.47 5.03
C ARG A 236 1.43 11.98 5.12
N LYS A 237 1.18 11.23 4.03
CA LYS A 237 1.48 9.81 3.98
C LYS A 237 2.98 9.55 4.14
N ARG A 238 3.83 10.30 3.44
CA ARG A 238 5.29 10.17 3.54
C ARG A 238 5.79 10.35 4.97
N LEU A 239 5.29 11.38 5.68
CA LEU A 239 5.65 11.63 7.06
C LEU A 239 5.18 10.51 7.99
N ALA A 240 3.93 10.05 7.83
CA ALA A 240 3.40 8.92 8.60
C ALA A 240 4.18 7.62 8.34
N ASP A 241 4.57 7.34 7.09
CA ASP A 241 5.37 6.17 6.73
C ASP A 241 6.77 6.24 7.38
N LEU A 242 7.38 7.44 7.46
CA LEU A 242 8.66 7.66 8.14
C LEU A 242 8.55 7.46 9.66
N GLU A 243 7.49 7.95 10.28
CA GLU A 243 7.22 7.76 11.71
C GLU A 243 6.98 6.29 12.04
N ALA A 244 6.11 5.61 11.28
CA ALA A 244 5.84 4.18 11.44
C ALA A 244 7.11 3.33 11.26
N ALA A 245 7.98 3.69 10.31
CA ALA A 245 9.27 3.00 10.13
C ALA A 245 10.21 3.18 11.33
N ARG A 246 10.23 4.38 11.94
CA ARG A 246 11.03 4.65 13.16
C ARG A 246 10.48 3.86 14.35
N GLU A 247 9.17 3.88 14.56
CA GLU A 247 8.53 3.11 15.63
C GLU A 247 8.79 1.62 15.49
N LYS A 248 8.64 1.08 14.27
CA LYS A 248 8.89 -0.33 13.97
C LYS A 248 10.36 -0.71 14.24
N ARG A 249 11.30 0.19 13.93
CA ARG A 249 12.72 0.00 14.22
C ARG A 249 12.98 -0.04 15.73
N LEU A 250 12.42 0.89 16.50
CA LEU A 250 12.58 0.91 17.96
C LEU A 250 12.00 -0.35 18.61
N GLN A 251 10.83 -0.81 18.15
CA GLN A 251 10.22 -2.06 18.62
C GLN A 251 11.10 -3.27 18.28
N TRP A 252 11.66 -3.33 17.07
CA TRP A 252 12.56 -4.39 16.65
C TRP A 252 13.87 -4.41 17.46
N GLU A 253 14.47 -3.24 17.70
CA GLU A 253 15.67 -3.11 18.52
C GLU A 253 15.40 -3.58 19.95
N ALA A 254 14.28 -3.18 20.56
CA ALA A 254 13.87 -3.64 21.88
C ALA A 254 13.63 -5.16 21.92
N ALA A 255 12.95 -5.71 20.91
CA ALA A 255 12.73 -7.16 20.79
C ALA A 255 14.05 -7.93 20.64
N THR A 256 15.01 -7.39 19.89
CA THR A 256 16.33 -8.00 19.71
C THR A 256 17.14 -7.98 20.99
N GLN A 257 17.11 -6.88 21.75
CA GLN A 257 17.76 -6.85 23.06
C GLN A 257 17.13 -7.85 24.03
N ARG A 258 15.80 -7.97 24.03
CA ARG A 258 15.11 -8.96 24.85
C ARG A 258 15.48 -10.39 24.44
N ALA A 259 15.49 -10.67 23.14
CA ALA A 259 15.87 -11.97 22.59
C ALA A 259 17.31 -12.36 22.97
N LYS A 260 18.25 -11.40 23.02
CA LYS A 260 19.63 -11.66 23.48
C LYS A 260 19.68 -12.07 24.95
N ILE A 261 18.87 -11.43 25.81
CA ILE A 261 18.76 -11.79 27.23
C ILE A 261 18.19 -13.20 27.37
N ASP A 262 17.09 -13.48 26.67
CA ASP A 262 16.41 -14.78 26.75
C ASP A 262 17.28 -15.92 26.17
N PHE A 263 18.05 -15.65 25.10
CA PHE A 263 19.05 -16.58 24.57
C PHE A 263 20.14 -16.90 25.59
N ALA A 264 20.71 -15.88 26.24
CA ALA A 264 21.75 -16.08 27.24
C ALA A 264 21.23 -16.88 28.45
N GLU A 265 19.98 -16.64 28.85
CA GLU A 265 19.33 -17.40 29.92
C GLU A 265 19.10 -18.86 29.51
N ALA A 266 18.58 -19.11 28.32
CA ALA A 266 18.39 -20.47 27.80
C ALA A 266 19.71 -21.25 27.74
N ALA A 267 20.80 -20.60 27.28
CA ALA A 267 22.11 -21.23 27.23
C ALA A 267 22.68 -21.55 28.64
N ARG A 268 22.43 -20.69 29.63
CA ARG A 268 22.81 -20.94 31.03
C ARG A 268 22.04 -22.12 31.63
N VAL A 269 20.73 -22.20 31.38
CA VAL A 269 19.90 -23.31 31.82
C VAL A 269 20.39 -24.62 31.20
N GLN A 270 20.65 -24.65 29.89
CA GLN A 270 21.20 -25.83 29.22
C GLN A 270 22.56 -26.25 29.80
N HIS A 271 23.44 -25.28 30.10
CA HIS A 271 24.72 -25.58 30.71
C HIS A 271 24.58 -26.18 32.11
N LEU A 272 23.68 -25.64 32.92
CA LEU A 272 23.39 -26.14 34.28
C LEU A 272 22.83 -27.56 34.23
N GLU A 273 21.87 -27.83 33.34
CA GLU A 273 21.30 -29.17 33.15
C GLU A 273 22.35 -30.17 32.68
N ALA A 274 23.27 -29.76 31.80
CA ALA A 274 24.38 -30.61 31.37
C ALA A 274 25.35 -30.93 32.51
N GLN A 275 25.68 -29.95 33.36
CA GLN A 275 26.49 -30.19 34.56
C GLN A 275 25.80 -31.16 35.52
N GLU A 276 24.51 -30.98 35.76
CA GLU A 276 23.70 -31.84 36.62
C GLU A 276 23.73 -33.31 36.16
N GLN A 277 23.54 -33.53 34.86
CA GLN A 277 23.61 -34.86 34.25
C GLN A 277 25.02 -35.47 34.33
N ALA A 278 26.06 -34.67 34.08
CA ALA A 278 27.45 -35.13 34.19
C ALA A 278 27.80 -35.53 35.62
N TRP A 279 27.33 -34.75 36.61
CA TRP A 279 27.50 -35.05 38.02
C TRP A 279 26.80 -36.36 38.42
N ARG A 280 25.52 -36.55 38.06
CA ARG A 280 24.80 -37.81 38.34
C ARG A 280 25.50 -39.01 37.71
N ARG A 281 25.97 -38.85 36.46
CA ARG A 281 26.69 -39.91 35.76
C ARG A 281 28.02 -40.25 36.42
N ALA A 282 28.77 -39.24 36.87
CA ALA A 282 30.02 -39.44 37.60
C ALA A 282 29.77 -40.17 38.93
N ALA A 283 28.71 -39.79 39.68
CA ALA A 283 28.33 -40.46 40.92
C ALA A 283 28.01 -41.95 40.69
N GLY A 284 27.16 -42.27 39.70
CA GLY A 284 26.83 -43.67 39.38
C GLY A 284 28.04 -44.48 38.87
N LEU A 285 28.95 -43.84 38.13
CA LEU A 285 30.20 -44.50 37.72
C LEU A 285 31.17 -44.69 38.89
N ALA A 286 31.23 -43.78 39.86
CA ALA A 286 32.03 -43.94 41.07
C ALA A 286 31.55 -45.16 41.87
N GLU A 287 30.23 -45.28 42.08
CA GLU A 287 29.62 -46.45 42.74
C GLU A 287 29.94 -47.76 41.99
N TYR A 288 29.89 -47.74 40.65
CA TYR A 288 30.26 -48.89 39.84
C TYR A 288 31.75 -49.24 39.95
N VAL A 289 32.65 -48.24 39.96
CA VAL A 289 34.09 -48.44 40.16
C VAL A 289 34.37 -49.02 41.55
N ASP A 290 33.64 -48.59 42.58
CA ASP A 290 33.75 -49.18 43.92
C ASP A 290 33.27 -50.64 43.95
N ALA A 291 32.18 -50.96 43.25
CA ALA A 291 31.75 -52.36 43.07
C ALA A 291 32.79 -53.20 42.31
N LEU A 292 33.45 -52.64 41.28
CA LEU A 292 34.55 -53.30 40.57
C LEU A 292 35.75 -53.56 41.47
N ARG A 293 36.10 -52.61 42.35
CA ARG A 293 37.18 -52.79 43.36
C ARG A 293 36.87 -53.97 44.28
N LEU A 294 35.67 -54.00 44.85
CA LEU A 294 35.21 -55.10 45.70
C LEU A 294 35.23 -56.44 44.97
N HIS A 295 34.85 -56.47 43.68
CA HIS A 295 34.93 -57.70 42.89
C HIS A 295 36.37 -58.14 42.61
N ALA A 296 37.27 -57.21 42.28
CA ALA A 296 38.67 -57.51 42.02
C ALA A 296 39.38 -58.12 43.24
N GLU A 297 38.97 -57.77 44.46
CA GLU A 297 39.47 -58.40 45.70
C GLU A 297 39.16 -59.91 45.79
N THR A 298 38.10 -60.37 45.11
CA THR A 298 37.72 -61.80 45.09
C THR A 298 38.50 -62.62 44.06
N LEU A 299 39.23 -61.96 43.14
CA LEU A 299 40.03 -62.62 42.12
C LEU A 299 41.33 -63.16 42.71
N ALA A 300 41.74 -64.34 42.26
CA ALA A 300 43.04 -64.91 42.61
C ALA A 300 44.17 -64.02 42.07
N THR A 301 45.29 -63.95 42.78
CA THR A 301 46.47 -63.21 42.36
C THR A 301 46.98 -63.76 41.02
N GLY A 302 47.05 -62.91 40.00
CA GLY A 302 47.45 -63.29 38.65
C GLY A 302 47.04 -62.27 37.59
N PRO A 303 47.25 -62.60 36.31
CA PRO A 303 47.11 -61.65 35.19
C PRO A 303 45.71 -61.02 35.05
N GLU A 304 44.67 -61.77 35.45
CA GLU A 304 43.28 -61.30 35.42
C GLU A 304 43.03 -60.19 36.45
N ARG A 305 43.58 -60.33 37.65
CA ARG A 305 43.50 -59.31 38.70
C ARG A 305 44.29 -58.06 38.30
N ASP A 306 45.49 -58.21 37.77
CA ASP A 306 46.32 -57.09 37.31
C ASP A 306 45.61 -56.28 36.20
N GLY A 307 44.93 -56.97 35.26
CA GLY A 307 44.12 -56.33 34.23
C GLY A 307 42.91 -55.58 34.79
N ALA A 308 42.22 -56.15 35.78
CA ALA A 308 41.11 -55.50 36.47
C ALA A 308 41.57 -54.24 37.23
N GLU A 309 42.69 -54.31 37.95
CA GLU A 309 43.27 -53.18 38.68
C GLU A 309 43.67 -52.03 37.74
N ALA A 310 44.27 -52.34 36.58
CA ALA A 310 44.61 -51.35 35.56
C ALA A 310 43.36 -50.66 34.97
N TRP A 311 42.30 -51.43 34.69
CA TRP A 311 41.02 -50.88 34.22
C TRP A 311 40.35 -50.00 35.27
N ILE A 312 40.34 -50.42 36.55
CA ILE A 312 39.81 -49.64 37.67
C ILE A 312 40.55 -48.31 37.82
N ALA A 313 41.88 -48.31 37.71
CA ALA A 313 42.69 -47.09 37.79
C ALA A 313 42.33 -46.11 36.67
N TRP A 314 42.20 -46.58 35.43
CA TRP A 314 41.76 -45.76 34.31
C TRP A 314 40.32 -45.24 34.49
N ALA A 315 39.41 -46.09 34.97
CA ALA A 315 38.01 -45.73 35.16
C ALA A 315 37.84 -44.68 36.26
N ALA A 316 38.59 -44.79 37.36
CA ALA A 316 38.60 -43.80 38.43
C ALA A 316 39.06 -42.42 37.93
N ASP A 317 40.15 -42.39 37.15
CA ASP A 317 40.67 -41.16 36.54
C ASP A 317 39.68 -40.56 35.50
N HIS A 318 38.94 -41.40 34.77
CA HIS A 318 37.85 -40.93 33.91
C HIS A 318 36.69 -40.30 34.70
N VAL A 319 36.28 -40.90 35.82
CA VAL A 319 35.21 -40.37 36.70
C VAL A 319 35.61 -39.01 37.29
N GLU A 320 36.86 -38.87 37.73
CA GLU A 320 37.40 -37.60 38.23
C GLU A 320 37.32 -36.48 37.19
N ARG A 321 37.66 -36.76 35.92
CA ARG A 321 37.51 -35.77 34.83
C ARG A 321 36.07 -35.47 34.46
N LEU A 322 35.17 -36.45 34.58
CA LEU A 322 33.76 -36.30 34.23
C LEU A 322 32.99 -35.49 35.28
N ASN A 323 33.38 -35.59 36.56
CA ASN A 323 32.72 -34.90 37.65
C ASN A 323 32.90 -33.38 37.53
N PRO A 324 31.84 -32.61 37.25
CA PRO A 324 31.96 -31.16 37.08
C PRO A 324 32.38 -30.42 38.36
N LEU A 325 32.23 -31.04 39.54
CA LEU A 325 32.66 -30.46 40.82
C LEU A 325 34.20 -30.40 40.97
N ASN A 326 34.93 -31.17 40.16
CA ASN A 326 36.39 -31.13 40.12
C ASN A 326 36.92 -30.02 39.20
N GLY A 327 36.03 -29.37 38.43
CA GLY A 327 36.34 -28.23 37.60
C GLY A 327 36.20 -26.88 38.31
N THR A 328 36.29 -25.79 37.55
CA THR A 328 36.04 -24.44 38.07
C THR A 328 34.56 -24.08 38.00
N LEU A 329 33.97 -23.76 39.15
CA LEU A 329 32.59 -23.28 39.25
C LEU A 329 32.53 -21.80 38.84
N ARG A 330 32.17 -21.53 37.59
CA ARG A 330 32.01 -20.17 37.04
C ARG A 330 30.77 -20.10 36.17
N LEU A 331 30.24 -18.88 36.02
CA LEU A 331 29.18 -18.62 35.06
C LEU A 331 29.71 -18.94 33.65
N PRO A 332 28.97 -19.70 32.82
CA PRO A 332 29.42 -20.00 31.46
C PRO A 332 29.51 -18.72 30.64
N ASP A 333 30.58 -18.59 29.87
CA ASP A 333 30.70 -17.52 28.88
C ASP A 333 29.82 -17.86 27.68
N ILE A 334 28.77 -17.07 27.47
CA ILE A 334 27.82 -17.30 26.37
C ILE A 334 28.27 -16.44 25.19
N PRO A 335 28.65 -17.03 24.04
CA PRO A 335 29.08 -16.26 22.89
C PRO A 335 27.96 -15.37 22.39
N GLU A 336 28.32 -14.24 21.77
CA GLU A 336 27.30 -13.38 21.16
C GLU A 336 26.49 -14.19 20.12
N PRO A 337 25.14 -14.18 20.23
CA PRO A 337 24.31 -14.94 19.32
C PRO A 337 24.39 -14.36 17.91
N ARG A 338 24.45 -15.24 16.91
CA ARG A 338 24.23 -14.82 15.52
C ARG A 338 22.74 -14.51 15.34
N ALA A 339 22.42 -13.77 14.28
CA ALA A 339 21.05 -13.38 13.97
C ALA A 339 20.07 -14.59 13.97
N ASN A 340 20.45 -15.71 13.35
CA ASN A 340 19.63 -16.93 13.33
C ASN A 340 19.43 -17.58 14.71
N ASP A 341 20.39 -17.42 15.62
CA ASP A 341 20.30 -18.02 16.97
C ASP A 341 19.23 -17.29 17.82
N LEU A 342 18.90 -16.04 17.48
CA LEU A 342 17.85 -15.25 18.12
C LEU A 342 16.44 -15.56 17.61
N GLN A 343 16.31 -16.23 16.47
CA GLN A 343 15.02 -16.46 15.80
C GLN A 343 13.94 -17.08 16.73
N PRO A 344 14.25 -18.08 17.58
CA PRO A 344 13.26 -18.64 18.50
C PRO A 344 12.72 -17.64 19.54
N PHE A 345 13.51 -16.61 19.86
CA PHE A 345 13.24 -15.63 20.93
C PHE A 345 12.65 -14.32 20.39
N LEU A 346 12.55 -14.17 19.07
CA LEU A 346 12.10 -12.93 18.42
C LEU A 346 10.58 -12.86 18.21
N HIS A 347 9.79 -13.85 18.64
CA HIS A 347 8.31 -13.82 18.65
C HIS A 347 7.65 -13.31 17.34
N GLY A 348 8.19 -13.72 16.18
CA GLY A 348 7.68 -13.33 14.87
C GLY A 348 8.37 -12.12 14.22
N TRP A 349 9.35 -11.51 14.88
CA TRP A 349 10.24 -10.52 14.28
C TRP A 349 11.35 -11.18 13.45
N ASN A 350 11.73 -10.55 12.34
CA ASN A 350 12.84 -11.00 11.52
C ASN A 350 14.19 -10.65 12.21
N PRO A 351 15.13 -11.59 12.33
CA PRO A 351 16.42 -11.35 12.99
C PRO A 351 17.35 -10.37 12.25
N TYR A 352 17.09 -10.07 10.98
CA TYR A 352 17.93 -9.19 10.15
C TYR A 352 17.40 -7.75 10.06
N GLY A 353 16.21 -7.46 10.60
CA GLY A 353 15.70 -6.10 10.63
C GLY A 353 14.19 -6.03 10.91
N PRO A 354 13.62 -4.81 10.96
CA PRO A 354 12.20 -4.58 11.23
C PRO A 354 11.28 -5.04 10.08
N GLY A 355 11.80 -5.69 9.04
CA GLY A 355 11.00 -6.34 8.00
C GLY A 355 10.26 -7.56 8.54
N TYR A 356 9.17 -7.96 7.88
CA TYR A 356 8.54 -9.25 8.14
C TYR A 356 9.31 -10.35 7.40
#